data_AF-A0A7S4KH36-F1
#
_entry.id   AF-A0A7S4KH36-F1
#
_cell.length_a   1.000
_cell.length_b   1.000
_cell.length_c   1.000
_cell.angle_alpha   90.00
_cell.angle_beta   90.00
_cell.angle_gamma   90.00
#
_symmetry.space_group_name_H-M   'P 1'
#
loop_
_entity.id
_entity.type
_entity.pdbx_description
1 polymer ?
#
loop_
_entity_poly.entity_id
_entity_poly.type
_entity_poly.pdbx_seq_one_letter_code
_entity_poly.pdbx_strand_id
1 'polypeptide(L)'
;LTLRDFRVLCDVNPQEFFGMAWMKDNADESSNVKEMIANFNETALWVTSSIVSEKRLRKRVTLIHLAMDLLELLIELRNWHAAQAVIASLSHSAISRLNRTWAEVDPERREKFQEREGQF
;
A
#
# COMPACT_ATOMS: atom_id res chain seq x y z
N LEU A 1 6.67 -0.14 -8.82
CA LEU A 1 6.53 -0.70 -7.44
C LEU A 1 7.41 -1.93 -7.30
N THR A 2 7.02 -3.10 -7.86
CA THR A 2 7.75 -4.37 -7.65
C THR A 2 9.25 -4.35 -7.90
N LEU A 3 9.74 -3.80 -9.02
CA LEU A 3 11.18 -3.73 -9.28
C LEU A 3 11.94 -2.86 -8.26
N ARG A 4 11.31 -1.78 -7.78
CA ARG A 4 11.89 -0.88 -6.76
C ARG A 4 11.96 -1.60 -5.42
N ASP A 5 10.84 -2.15 -4.98
CA ASP A 5 10.75 -2.81 -3.67
C ASP A 5 11.65 -4.06 -3.62
N PHE A 6 11.71 -4.83 -4.72
CA PHE A 6 12.59 -5.99 -4.84
C PHE A 6 14.07 -5.61 -4.75
N ARG A 7 14.48 -4.51 -5.38
CA ARG A 7 15.87 -4.04 -5.30
C ARG A 7 16.28 -3.74 -3.86
N VAL A 8 15.48 -2.95 -3.15
CA VAL A 8 15.77 -2.61 -1.74
C VAL A 8 15.76 -3.87 -0.88
N LEU A 9 14.80 -4.78 -1.10
CA LEU A 9 14.75 -6.06 -0.39
C LEU A 9 16.02 -6.90 -0.58
N CYS A 10 16.59 -6.93 -1.79
CA CYS A 10 17.85 -7.64 -2.06
C CYS A 10 19.06 -7.02 -1.35
N ASP A 11 19.02 -5.71 -1.08
CA ASP A 11 20.11 -4.98 -0.44
C ASP A 11 20.04 -5.07 1.11
N VAL A 12 18.91 -5.51 1.68
CA VAL A 12 18.74 -5.69 3.14
C VAL A 12 19.71 -6.74 3.70
N ASN A 13 20.52 -6.33 4.66
CA ASN A 13 21.39 -7.22 5.43
C ASN A 13 20.68 -7.70 6.72
N PRO A 14 20.70 -9.00 7.06
CA PRO A 14 20.14 -9.51 8.31
C PRO A 14 20.59 -8.78 9.59
N GLN A 15 21.80 -8.21 9.60
CA GLN A 15 22.32 -7.46 10.74
C GLN A 15 21.53 -6.18 11.04
N GLU A 16 20.86 -5.61 10.03
CA GLU A 16 19.99 -4.44 10.19
C GLU A 16 18.78 -4.72 11.11
N PHE A 17 18.46 -6.01 11.32
CA PHE A 17 17.38 -6.40 12.23
C PHE A 17 17.85 -6.64 13.68
N PHE A 18 19.14 -6.59 13.97
CA PHE A 18 19.61 -6.84 15.34
C PHE A 18 19.31 -5.67 16.28
N GLY A 19 18.82 -6.00 17.48
CA GLY A 19 18.58 -5.02 18.54
C GLY A 19 17.64 -3.89 18.14
N MET A 20 16.71 -4.13 17.21
CA MET A 20 15.78 -3.14 16.67
C MET A 20 16.49 -1.89 16.12
N ALA A 21 17.64 -2.07 15.46
CA ALA A 21 18.46 -0.97 14.95
C ALA A 21 17.67 -0.01 14.04
N TRP A 22 16.70 -0.53 13.27
CA TRP A 22 15.82 0.29 12.43
C TRP A 22 14.92 1.29 13.18
N MET A 23 14.69 1.10 14.48
CA MET A 23 13.92 2.03 15.33
C MET A 23 14.78 3.15 15.94
N LYS A 24 16.10 3.05 15.86
CA LYS A 24 17.02 4.04 16.43
C LYS A 24 17.28 5.15 15.43
N ASP A 25 17.65 6.34 15.89
CA ASP A 25 17.96 7.48 15.01
C ASP A 25 19.26 7.31 14.22
N ASN A 26 20.10 6.32 14.56
CA ASN A 26 21.31 6.03 13.80
C ASN A 26 20.93 5.46 12.42
N ALA A 27 21.00 6.30 11.40
CA ALA A 27 20.52 5.99 10.04
C ALA A 27 21.33 4.87 9.36
N ASP A 28 22.62 4.78 9.67
CA ASP A 28 23.57 3.96 8.91
C ASP A 28 23.48 2.46 9.23
N GLU A 29 23.02 2.06 10.42
CA GLU A 29 22.98 0.65 10.84
C GLU A 29 21.80 -0.14 10.25
N SER A 30 20.83 0.53 9.61
CA SER A 30 19.61 -0.10 9.10
C SER A 30 18.99 0.65 7.92
N SER A 31 19.85 1.16 7.03
CA SER A 31 19.44 2.03 5.93
C SER A 31 18.44 1.36 4.99
N ASN A 32 18.63 0.07 4.65
CA ASN A 32 17.77 -0.63 3.69
C ASN A 32 16.42 -0.99 4.31
N VAL A 33 16.41 -1.40 5.59
CA VAL A 33 15.16 -1.65 6.31
C VAL A 33 14.34 -0.35 6.44
N LYS A 34 15.01 0.77 6.76
CA LYS A 34 14.37 2.09 6.80
C LYS A 34 13.86 2.52 5.42
N GLU A 35 14.61 2.26 4.36
CA GLU A 35 14.18 2.53 2.99
C GLU A 35 12.97 1.67 2.59
N MET A 36 12.92 0.40 2.99
CA MET A 36 11.76 -0.47 2.74
C MET A 36 10.49 0.05 3.45
N ILE A 37 10.63 0.56 4.68
CA ILE A 37 9.55 1.25 5.41
C ILE A 37 9.15 2.55 4.70
N ALA A 38 10.11 3.34 4.24
CA ALA A 38 9.84 4.58 3.50
C ALA A 38 9.07 4.29 2.21
N ASN A 39 9.48 3.29 1.43
CA ASN A 39 8.79 2.85 0.21
C ASN A 39 7.36 2.37 0.47
N PHE A 40 7.12 1.69 1.60
CA PHE A 40 5.77 1.31 2.04
C PHE A 40 4.90 2.55 2.25
N ASN A 41 5.38 3.48 3.10
CA ASN A 41 4.65 4.68 3.47
C ASN A 41 4.39 5.59 2.27
N GLU A 42 5.38 5.75 1.39
CA GLU A 42 5.24 6.52 0.16
C GLU A 42 4.15 5.92 -0.73
N THR A 43 4.14 4.59 -0.91
CA THR A 43 3.14 3.91 -1.73
C THR A 43 1.74 4.06 -1.14
N ALA A 44 1.58 3.82 0.16
CA ALA A 44 0.30 3.98 0.85
C ALA A 44 -0.21 5.43 0.78
N LEU A 45 0.67 6.41 0.99
CA LEU A 45 0.33 7.83 0.91
C LEU A 45 0.00 8.27 -0.51
N TRP A 46 0.73 7.79 -1.52
CA TRP A 46 0.46 8.08 -2.92
C TRP A 46 -0.93 7.60 -3.34
N VAL A 47 -1.30 6.35 -3.02
CA VAL A 47 -2.66 5.84 -3.31
C VAL A 47 -3.72 6.65 -2.54
N THR A 48 -3.48 6.91 -1.25
CA THR A 48 -4.42 7.64 -0.39
C THR A 48 -4.67 9.05 -0.90
N SER A 49 -3.60 9.80 -1.16
CA SER A 49 -3.67 11.19 -1.63
C SER A 49 -4.27 11.29 -3.03
N SER A 50 -3.98 10.34 -3.93
CA SER A 50 -4.57 10.31 -5.27
C SER A 50 -6.09 10.20 -5.22
N ILE A 51 -6.63 9.34 -4.35
CA ILE A 51 -8.08 9.16 -4.20
C ILE A 51 -8.72 10.35 -3.49
N VAL A 52 -8.15 10.80 -2.36
CA VAL A 52 -8.76 11.83 -1.51
C VAL A 52 -8.71 13.22 -2.16
N SER A 53 -7.71 13.50 -3.01
CA SER A 53 -7.58 14.78 -3.72
C SER A 53 -8.51 14.90 -4.93
N GLU A 54 -9.05 13.81 -5.46
CA GLU A 54 -9.97 13.84 -6.60
C GLU A 54 -11.39 14.28 -6.19
N LYS A 55 -11.79 15.43 -6.70
CA LYS A 55 -13.07 16.08 -6.38
C LYS A 55 -14.26 15.40 -7.06
N ARG A 56 -14.08 14.88 -8.27
CA ARG A 56 -15.15 14.31 -9.09
C ARG A 56 -15.45 12.88 -8.66
N LEU A 57 -16.69 12.63 -8.23
CA LEU A 57 -17.14 11.33 -7.73
C LEU A 57 -16.81 10.17 -8.68
N ARG A 58 -17.21 10.27 -9.96
CA ARG A 58 -16.96 9.21 -10.96
C ARG A 58 -15.48 8.88 -11.11
N LYS A 59 -14.61 9.90 -11.17
CA LYS A 59 -13.16 9.69 -11.28
C LYS A 59 -12.59 9.05 -10.02
N ARG A 60 -13.09 9.44 -8.85
CA ARG A 60 -12.66 8.86 -7.58
C ARG A 60 -13.02 7.38 -7.46
N VAL A 61 -14.20 6.97 -7.95
CA VAL A 61 -14.57 5.55 -8.08
C VAL A 61 -13.60 4.82 -8.99
N THR A 62 -13.28 5.39 -10.16
CA THR A 62 -12.27 4.81 -11.07
C THR A 62 -10.91 4.64 -10.41
N LEU A 63 -10.46 5.59 -9.58
CA LEU A 63 -9.20 5.47 -8.84
C LEU A 63 -9.23 4.37 -7.78
N ILE A 64 -10.36 4.17 -7.09
CA ILE A 64 -10.53 3.03 -6.15
C ILE A 64 -10.46 1.71 -6.93
N HIS A 65 -11.15 1.60 -8.06
CA HIS A 65 -11.08 0.41 -8.92
C HIS A 65 -9.67 0.15 -9.43
N LEU A 66 -8.95 1.20 -9.84
CA LEU A 66 -7.56 1.08 -10.27
C LEU A 66 -6.65 0.61 -9.12
N ALA A 67 -6.88 1.08 -7.89
CA ALA A 67 -6.13 0.61 -6.72
C ALA A 67 -6.42 -0.88 -6.40
N MET A 68 -7.67 -1.33 -6.56
CA MET A 68 -8.03 -2.75 -6.42
C MET A 68 -7.39 -3.62 -7.51
N ASP A 69 -7.37 -3.15 -8.76
CA ASP A 69 -6.71 -3.87 -9.86
C ASP A 69 -5.19 -3.92 -9.65
N LEU A 70 -4.60 -2.82 -9.16
CA LEU A 70 -3.19 -2.78 -8.77
C LEU A 70 -2.88 -3.78 -7.65
N LEU A 71 -3.75 -3.90 -6.63
CA LEU A 71 -3.60 -4.87 -5.55
C LEU A 71 -3.51 -6.31 -6.10
N GLU A 72 -4.45 -6.69 -6.98
CA GLU A 72 -4.46 -8.04 -7.57
C GLU A 72 -3.19 -8.32 -8.38
N LEU A 73 -2.70 -7.35 -9.16
CA LEU A 73 -1.44 -7.50 -9.91
C LEU A 73 -0.23 -7.64 -8.98
N LEU A 74 -0.20 -6.90 -7.86
CA LEU A 74 0.89 -7.02 -6.88
C LEU A 74 0.89 -8.39 -6.21
N ILE A 75 -0.29 -8.94 -5.92
CA ILE A 75 -0.48 -10.30 -5.39
C ILE A 75 0.01 -11.35 -6.40
N GLU A 76 -0.38 -11.22 -7.67
CA GLU A 76 0.06 -12.12 -8.75
C GLU A 76 1.59 -12.13 -8.89
N LEU A 77 2.21 -10.94 -8.79
CA LEU A 77 3.66 -10.77 -8.81
C LEU A 77 4.35 -11.16 -7.49
N ARG A 78 3.60 -11.62 -6.49
CA ARG A 78 4.06 -11.97 -5.14
C ARG A 78 4.77 -10.81 -4.42
N ASN A 79 4.46 -9.57 -4.76
CA ASN A 79 4.90 -8.38 -4.05
C ASN A 79 3.92 -8.05 -2.91
N TRP A 80 3.98 -8.85 -1.85
CA TRP A 80 3.10 -8.70 -0.69
C TRP A 80 3.33 -7.39 0.08
N HIS A 81 4.55 -6.83 0.01
CA HIS A 81 4.91 -5.57 0.67
C HIS A 81 4.09 -4.40 0.12
N ALA A 82 4.10 -4.21 -1.20
CA ALA A 82 3.30 -3.16 -1.83
C ALA A 82 1.80 -3.48 -1.84
N ALA A 83 1.42 -4.76 -1.93
CA ALA A 83 0.01 -5.17 -1.79
C ALA A 83 -0.55 -4.73 -0.44
N GLN A 84 0.19 -4.94 0.65
CA GLN A 84 -0.17 -4.45 1.98
C GLN A 84 -0.25 -2.93 2.05
N ALA A 85 0.65 -2.20 1.38
CA ALA A 85 0.58 -0.75 1.32
C ALA A 85 -0.72 -0.25 0.64
N VAL A 86 -1.18 -0.95 -0.40
CA VAL A 86 -2.44 -0.62 -1.08
C VAL A 86 -3.66 -0.97 -0.22
N ILE A 87 -3.66 -2.11 0.47
CA ILE A 87 -4.71 -2.47 1.43
C ILE A 87 -4.80 -1.42 2.54
N ALA A 88 -3.67 -1.11 3.18
CA ALA A 88 -3.59 -0.09 4.22
C ALA A 88 -4.11 1.28 3.74
N SER A 89 -3.87 1.64 2.48
CA SER A 89 -4.41 2.86 1.89
C SER A 89 -5.92 2.82 1.73
N LEU A 90 -6.49 1.76 1.16
CA LEU A 90 -7.94 1.65 0.93
C LEU A 90 -8.73 1.58 2.24
N SER A 91 -8.15 0.96 3.27
CA SER A 91 -8.71 0.87 4.63
C SER A 91 -8.45 2.13 5.47
N HIS A 92 -7.58 3.03 5.01
CA HIS A 92 -7.27 4.27 5.70
C HIS A 92 -8.53 5.11 5.94
N SER A 93 -8.64 5.69 7.15
CA SER A 93 -9.84 6.45 7.59
C SER A 93 -10.24 7.57 6.63
N ALA A 94 -9.27 8.16 5.92
CA ALA A 94 -9.52 9.19 4.92
C ALA A 94 -10.32 8.69 3.70
N ILE A 95 -10.14 7.43 3.32
CA ILE A 95 -10.83 6.78 2.19
C ILE A 95 -12.06 6.02 2.67
N SER A 96 -11.97 5.24 3.74
CA SER A 96 -13.08 4.39 4.22
C SER A 96 -14.34 5.20 4.57
N ARG A 97 -14.18 6.46 5.04
CA ARG A 97 -15.30 7.37 5.32
C ARG A 97 -16.01 7.95 4.08
N LEU A 98 -15.50 7.70 2.86
CA LEU A 98 -16.06 8.28 1.62
C LEU A 98 -17.32 7.54 1.17
N ASN A 99 -18.36 7.53 2.00
CA ASN A 99 -19.58 6.71 1.82
C ASN A 99 -20.23 6.86 0.43
N ARG A 100 -20.32 8.09 -0.09
CA ARG A 100 -20.87 8.34 -1.43
C ARG A 100 -20.06 7.70 -2.56
N THR A 101 -18.75 7.57 -2.37
CA THR A 101 -17.86 6.93 -3.35
C THR A 101 -18.02 5.42 -3.26
N TRP A 102 -17.96 4.86 -2.05
CA TRP A 102 -18.14 3.43 -1.82
C TRP A 102 -19.52 2.90 -2.23
N ALA A 103 -20.55 3.74 -2.25
CA ALA A 103 -21.87 3.39 -2.77
C ALA A 103 -21.89 3.19 -4.30
N GLU A 104 -20.96 3.82 -5.03
CA GLU A 104 -20.84 3.73 -6.50
C GLU A 104 -19.74 2.76 -6.95
N VAL A 105 -18.96 2.23 -6.01
CA VAL A 105 -17.98 1.18 -6.27
C VAL A 105 -18.74 -0.13 -6.52
N ASP A 106 -18.38 -0.80 -7.61
CA ASP A 106 -18.84 -2.14 -7.95
C ASP A 106 -18.84 -3.09 -6.71
N PRO A 107 -20.01 -3.62 -6.30
CA PRO A 107 -20.14 -4.50 -5.14
C PRO A 107 -19.24 -5.74 -5.20
N GLU A 108 -19.09 -6.35 -6.38
CA GLU A 108 -18.28 -7.57 -6.54
C GLU A 108 -16.79 -7.26 -6.28
N ARG A 109 -16.30 -6.15 -6.83
CA ARG A 109 -14.93 -5.67 -6.57
C ARG A 109 -14.72 -5.33 -5.10
N ARG A 110 -15.75 -4.78 -4.43
CA ARG A 110 -15.69 -4.45 -3.01
C ARG A 110 -15.64 -5.70 -2.13
N GLU A 111 -16.47 -6.71 -2.41
CA GLU A 111 -16.44 -8.00 -1.71
C GLU A 111 -15.09 -8.67 -1.87
N LYS A 112 -14.58 -8.75 -3.11
CA LYS A 112 -13.25 -9.30 -3.39
C LYS A 112 -12.15 -8.57 -2.61
N PHE A 113 -12.20 -7.24 -2.53
CA PHE A 113 -11.26 -6.47 -1.72
C PHE A 113 -11.34 -6.84 -0.23
N GLN A 114 -12.54 -7.01 0.33
CA GLN A 114 -12.72 -7.42 1.73
C GLN A 114 -12.17 -8.83 2.00
N GLU A 115 -12.34 -9.75 1.05
CA GLU A 115 -11.71 -11.07 1.12
C GLU A 115 -10.19 -10.98 1.15
N ARG A 116 -9.59 -10.13 0.29
CA ARG A 116 -8.15 -9.89 0.30
C ARG A 116 -7.69 -9.28 1.61
N GLU A 117 -8.38 -8.25 2.10
CA GLU A 117 -8.07 -7.60 3.37
C GLU A 117 -8.05 -8.60 4.53
N GLY A 118 -9.00 -9.55 4.57
CA GLY A 118 -9.04 -10.57 5.62
C GLY A 118 -8.02 -11.71 5.48
N GLN A 119 -7.33 -11.84 4.34
CA GLN A 119 -6.32 -12.87 4.10
C GLN A 119 -4.92 -12.49 4.60
N PHE A 120 -4.70 -11.22 4.96
CA PHE A 120 -3.44 -10.70 5.47
C PHE A 120 -3.55 -10.24 6.92
#